data_AF-A0A519ZQA8-F1
#
_entry.id   AF-A0A519ZQA8-F1
#
_cell.length_a   1.000
_cell.length_b   1.000
_cell.length_c   1.000
_cell.angle_alpha   90.00
_cell.angle_beta   90.00
_cell.angle_gamma   90.00
#
_symmetry.space_group_name_H-M   'P 1'
#
loop_
_entity.id
_entity.type
_entity.pdbx_description
1 polymer ?
#
loop_
_entity_poly.entity_id
_entity_poly.type
_entity_poly.pdbx_seq_one_letter_code
_entity_poly.pdbx_strand_id
1 'polypeptide(L)'
;MATTHELLGQVQVVFVDSSFNGVFRQHLAQRYGIRVEKSAYVLVTKTNVCIHAWRWIVERTFAWLSAHRRLAKEYDRTMRHANA
;
A
#
# COMPACT_ATOMS: atom_id res chain seq x y z
N MET A 1 -20.30 -12.61 -9.18
CA MET A 1 -19.73 -11.98 -10.39
C MET A 1 -18.83 -10.85 -9.93
N ALA A 2 -17.56 -10.83 -10.34
CA ALA A 2 -16.65 -9.74 -9.99
C ALA A 2 -17.20 -8.42 -10.57
N THR A 3 -17.29 -7.39 -9.72
CA THR A 3 -17.75 -6.05 -10.09
C THR A 3 -16.57 -5.30 -10.68
N THR A 4 -16.69 -4.78 -11.90
CA THR A 4 -15.64 -3.92 -12.47
C THR A 4 -15.71 -2.54 -11.83
N HIS A 5 -14.61 -2.10 -11.23
CA HIS A 5 -14.42 -0.70 -10.84
C HIS A 5 -13.64 0.01 -11.95
N GLU A 6 -14.13 1.16 -12.41
CA GLU A 6 -13.57 1.90 -13.56
C GLU A 6 -12.05 2.08 -13.46
N LEU A 7 -11.56 2.50 -12.30
CA LEU A 7 -10.13 2.73 -12.04
C LEU A 7 -9.30 1.45 -11.83
N LEU A 8 -9.92 0.29 -11.57
CA LEU A 8 -9.22 -0.94 -11.23
C LEU A 8 -9.23 -1.97 -12.35
N GLY A 9 -9.90 -1.70 -13.47
CA GLY A 9 -10.11 -2.66 -14.56
C GLY A 9 -8.82 -3.20 -15.19
N GLN A 10 -7.70 -2.48 -15.05
CA GLN A 10 -6.38 -2.89 -15.55
C GLN A 10 -5.46 -3.45 -14.46
N VAL A 11 -5.87 -3.42 -13.19
CA VAL A 11 -5.04 -3.85 -12.06
C VAL A 11 -5.14 -5.37 -11.93
N GLN A 12 -4.00 -6.05 -12.06
CA GLN A 12 -3.95 -7.51 -11.91
C GLN A 12 -3.42 -7.94 -10.54
N VAL A 13 -2.46 -7.19 -10.00
CA VAL A 13 -1.74 -7.53 -8.77
C VAL A 13 -1.62 -6.31 -7.87
N VAL A 14 -1.85 -6.50 -6.58
CA VAL A 14 -1.62 -5.49 -5.53
C VAL A 14 -0.67 -6.07 -4.49
N PHE A 15 0.42 -5.35 -4.22
CA PHE A 15 1.35 -5.68 -3.14
C PHE A 15 0.88 -5.06 -1.83
N VAL A 16 0.91 -5.83 -0.74
CA VAL A 16 0.45 -5.39 0.57
C VAL A 16 1.39 -5.76 1.71
N ASP A 17 1.28 -5.00 2.80
CA ASP A 17 1.87 -5.37 4.09
C ASP A 17 1.15 -6.60 4.70
N SER A 18 1.82 -7.27 5.63
CA SER A 18 1.33 -8.38 6.43
C SER A 18 -0.04 -8.14 7.06
N SER A 19 -0.31 -6.91 7.53
CA SER A 19 -1.58 -6.55 8.18
C SER A 19 -2.79 -6.63 7.26
N PHE A 20 -2.60 -6.53 5.94
CA PHE A 20 -3.68 -6.52 4.94
C PHE A 20 -3.94 -7.89 4.30
N ASN A 21 -3.30 -8.96 4.79
CA ASN A 21 -3.41 -10.30 4.20
C ASN A 21 -4.73 -11.05 4.52
N GLY A 22 -5.63 -10.44 5.30
CA GLY A 22 -6.92 -11.04 5.72
C GLY A 22 -8.09 -10.59 4.85
N VAL A 23 -9.05 -9.88 5.48
CA VAL A 23 -10.30 -9.42 4.86
C VAL A 23 -10.06 -8.64 3.57
N PHE A 24 -9.04 -7.77 3.55
CA PHE A 24 -8.72 -6.95 2.39
C PHE A 24 -8.33 -7.81 1.17
N ARG A 25 -7.47 -8.82 1.36
CA ARG A 25 -7.10 -9.78 0.31
C ARG A 25 -8.32 -10.54 -0.21
N GLN A 26 -9.17 -11.04 0.68
CA GLN A 26 -10.38 -11.76 0.28
C GLN A 26 -11.34 -10.85 -0.49
N HIS A 27 -11.54 -9.62 -0.02
CA HIS A 27 -12.42 -8.66 -0.67
C HIS A 27 -11.94 -8.34 -2.10
N LEU A 28 -10.65 -8.02 -2.29
CA LEU A 28 -10.11 -7.72 -3.61
C LEU A 28 -10.23 -8.90 -4.59
N ALA A 29 -9.94 -10.11 -4.11
CA ALA A 29 -10.06 -11.31 -4.93
C ALA A 29 -11.52 -11.61 -5.32
N GLN A 30 -12.46 -11.56 -4.36
CA GLN A 30 -13.87 -11.90 -4.61
C GLN A 30 -14.61 -10.83 -5.39
N ARG A 31 -14.36 -9.55 -5.07
CA ARG A 31 -15.08 -8.41 -5.64
C ARG A 31 -14.51 -8.04 -7.01
N TYR A 32 -13.20 -8.06 -7.18
CA TYR A 32 -12.54 -7.51 -8.37
C TYR A 32 -11.69 -8.52 -9.14
N GLY A 33 -11.51 -9.75 -8.64
CA GLY A 33 -10.62 -10.74 -9.27
C GLY A 33 -9.14 -10.39 -9.19
N ILE A 34 -8.77 -9.44 -8.32
CA ILE A 34 -7.39 -8.93 -8.21
C ILE A 34 -6.57 -9.83 -7.31
N ARG A 35 -5.36 -10.20 -7.76
CA ARG A 35 -4.41 -10.97 -6.94
C ARG A 35 -3.75 -10.05 -5.93
N VAL A 36 -3.73 -10.48 -4.67
CA VAL A 36 -3.05 -9.76 -3.60
C VAL A 36 -1.83 -10.53 -3.13
N GLU A 37 -0.67 -9.90 -3.18
CA GLU A 37 0.62 -10.47 -2.82
C GLU A 37 1.19 -9.79 -1.58
N LYS A 38 1.52 -10.59 -0.56
CA LYS A 38 2.11 -10.11 0.69
C LYS A 38 3.63 -10.00 0.53
N SER A 39 4.20 -8.84 0.86
CA SER A 39 5.65 -8.67 0.98
C SER A 39 6.18 -9.29 2.29
N ALA A 40 6.21 -10.62 2.33
CA ALA A 40 6.66 -11.39 3.50
C ALA A 40 8.12 -11.87 3.39
N TYR A 41 8.58 -12.13 2.17
CA TYR A 41 9.86 -12.80 1.92
C TYR A 41 11.04 -11.90 2.32
N VAL A 42 11.83 -12.32 3.31
CA VAL A 42 13.04 -11.60 3.74
C VAL A 42 14.18 -11.94 2.79
N LEU A 43 14.74 -10.92 2.13
CA LEU A 43 15.90 -11.04 1.24
C LEU A 43 17.21 -10.93 2.01
N VAL A 44 17.27 -10.00 2.97
CA VAL A 44 18.48 -9.72 3.73
C VAL A 44 18.10 -9.47 5.18
N THR A 45 18.78 -10.16 6.08
CA THR A 45 18.72 -9.87 7.52
C THR A 45 20.03 -9.22 7.93
N LYS A 46 19.97 -7.98 8.40
CA LYS A 46 21.05 -7.30 9.13
C LYS A 46 20.71 -7.28 10.61
N THR A 47 21.69 -6.93 11.45
CA THR A 47 21.62 -6.99 12.93
C THR A 47 20.29 -6.51 13.52
N ASN A 48 19.72 -5.41 13.01
CA ASN A 48 18.46 -4.85 13.50
C ASN A 48 17.42 -4.58 12.39
N VAL A 49 17.67 -5.01 11.15
CA VAL A 49 16.82 -4.64 10.00
C VAL A 49 16.68 -5.81 9.05
N CYS A 50 15.44 -6.11 8.66
CA CYS A 50 15.11 -7.07 7.62
C CYS A 50 14.66 -6.33 6.37
N ILE A 51 15.28 -6.64 5.22
CA ILE A 51 14.85 -6.16 3.91
C ILE A 51 13.92 -7.22 3.32
N HIS A 52 12.69 -6.84 3.04
CA HIS A 52 11.69 -7.72 2.44
C HIS A 52 11.56 -7.48 0.93
N ALA A 53 11.41 -8.56 0.16
CA ALA A 53 11.13 -8.47 -1.28
C ALA A 53 9.83 -7.70 -1.53
N TRP A 54 9.87 -6.85 -2.56
CA TRP A 54 8.73 -6.07 -3.05
C TRP A 54 8.13 -5.05 -2.06
N ARG A 55 8.64 -4.99 -0.82
CA ARG A 55 8.14 -4.09 0.23
C ARG A 55 8.31 -2.61 -0.14
N TRP A 56 9.34 -2.31 -0.93
CA TRP A 56 9.58 -0.98 -1.47
C TRP A 56 8.40 -0.45 -2.31
N ILE A 57 7.57 -1.33 -2.91
CA ILE A 57 6.39 -0.91 -3.69
C ILE A 57 5.35 -0.29 -2.77
N VAL A 58 5.09 -0.95 -1.64
CA VAL A 58 4.16 -0.47 -0.60
C VAL A 58 4.67 0.86 -0.05
N GLU A 59 5.94 0.91 0.35
CA GLU A 59 6.58 2.12 0.90
C GLU A 59 6.58 3.29 -0.09
N ARG A 60 6.86 3.04 -1.38
CA ARG A 60 6.83 4.06 -2.44
C ARG A 60 5.41 4.62 -2.65
N THR A 61 4.38 3.77 -2.57
CA THR A 61 2.99 4.21 -2.65
C THR A 61 2.66 5.17 -1.51
N PHE A 62 3.04 4.83 -0.27
CA PHE A 62 2.86 5.72 0.88
C PHE A 62 3.67 7.00 0.74
N ALA A 63 4.91 6.94 0.25
CA ALA A 63 5.72 8.13 0.00
C ALA A 63 5.03 9.09 -0.99
N TRP A 64 4.46 8.57 -2.09
CA TRP A 64 3.68 9.38 -3.03
C TRP A 64 2.42 9.96 -2.39
N LEU A 65 1.65 9.18 -1.65
CA LEU A 65 0.44 9.66 -0.99
C LEU A 65 0.74 10.75 0.06
N SER A 66 1.83 10.60 0.81
CA SER A 66 2.32 11.59 1.76
C SER A 66 2.80 12.86 1.06
N ALA A 67 3.55 12.74 -0.05
CA ALA A 67 4.01 13.89 -0.83
C ALA A 67 2.85 14.72 -1.39
N HIS A 68 1.73 14.08 -1.75
CA HIS A 68 0.50 14.75 -2.19
C HIS A 68 -0.42 15.12 -1.02
N ARG A 69 0.06 15.03 0.24
CA ARG A 69 -0.68 15.28 1.50
C ARG A 69 -2.00 14.51 1.63
N ARG A 70 -2.16 13.41 0.90
CA ARG A 70 -3.37 12.55 0.95
C ARG A 70 -3.41 11.67 2.19
N LEU A 71 -2.25 11.47 2.84
CA LEU A 71 -2.09 10.72 4.09
C LEU A 71 -1.27 11.51 5.14
N ALA A 72 -1.34 12.84 5.11
CA ALA A 72 -0.61 13.67 6.07
C ALA A 72 -1.03 13.32 7.51
N LYS A 73 -0.08 12.90 8.34
CA LYS A 73 -0.28 12.59 9.77
C LYS A 73 -0.61 13.85 10.58
N GLU A 74 -0.10 14.99 10.14
CA GLU A 74 -0.34 16.30 10.74
C GLU A 74 -1.12 17.15 9.75
N TYR A 75 -2.43 17.27 9.99
CA TYR A 75 -3.20 18.41 9.52
C TYR A 75 -3.05 19.49 10.58
N ASP A 76 -2.01 20.30 10.48
CA ASP A 76 -2.00 21.52 11.27
C ASP A 76 -3.25 22.33 10.91
N ARG A 77 -4.09 22.58 11.92
CA ARG A 77 -5.35 23.33 11.78
C ARG A 77 -5.14 24.75 11.22
N THR A 78 -3.90 25.24 11.25
CA THR A 78 -3.51 26.59 10.83
C THR A 78 -2.46 26.49 9.72
N MET A 79 -2.59 27.27 8.64
CA MET A 79 -1.69 27.24 7.49
C MET A 79 -0.23 27.70 7.76
N ARG A 80 0.17 27.94 9.01
CA ARG A 80 1.48 28.52 9.35
C ARG A 80 2.68 27.68 8.89
N HIS A 81 2.52 26.37 8.72
CA HIS A 81 3.60 25.46 8.32
C HIS A 81 3.49 24.96 6.87
N ALA A 82 2.57 25.51 6.06
CA ALA A 82 2.29 24.99 4.72
C ALA A 82 3.37 25.30 3.65
N ASN A 83 4.28 26.24 3.93
CA ASN A 83 5.29 26.77 3.00
C ASN A 83 6.73 26.70 3.55
N ALA A 84 6.99 25.89 4.59
CA ALA A 84 8.36 25.62 5.05
C ALA A 84 9.04 24.58 4.17
#